data_AF-O25123-F1
#
_entry.id   AF-O25123-F1
#
_cell.length_a   1.000
_cell.length_b   1.000
_cell.length_c   1.000
_cell.angle_alpha   90.00
_cell.angle_beta   90.00
_cell.angle_gamma   90.00
#
_symmetry.space_group_name_H-M   'P 1'
#
loop_
_entity.id
_entity.type
_entity.pdbx_description
1 polymer ?
#
loop_
_entity_poly.entity_id
_entity_poly.type
_entity_poly.pdbx_seq_one_letter_code
_entity_poly.pdbx_strand_id
1 'polypeptide(L)'
;MAKHKNYEILNLIGYALAKFDNDFIKEFGFSTKNAFFEYCVQIGLADTTGVIKNRMDLFDYFFPNKRKGWWQKGDAYIHRKLWIDSLFKDEDAKGFSHIVKWFLQEQYGVKDLGITPNAYLKTRYKSMQETGLEAELYFLNHYKNIKIFSCGHLKDMRLFGDGYDFYIQTNKQAFLVEVKGIREKQGTLRLTQKEYEQAQTYSHDYVLVVVLNLSEKPHLLSIANPLKHLEFKACERKQKSILEYHLIGQIK
;
A
#
# COMPACT_ATOMS: atom_id res chain seq x y z
N MET A 1 -3.62 -9.78 -18.97
CA MET A 1 -2.16 -9.93 -19.11
C MET A 1 -1.64 -10.39 -17.77
N ALA A 2 -0.76 -11.38 -17.73
CA ALA A 2 -0.13 -11.80 -16.48
C ALA A 2 0.77 -10.68 -15.94
N LYS A 3 0.77 -10.52 -14.61
CA LYS A 3 1.57 -9.55 -13.84
C LYS A 3 3.05 -9.64 -14.22
N HIS A 4 3.72 -8.49 -14.37
CA HIS A 4 5.18 -8.47 -14.42
C HIS A 4 5.71 -8.83 -13.03
N LYS A 5 6.60 -9.83 -12.91
CA LYS A 5 7.17 -10.30 -11.61
C LYS A 5 7.64 -9.16 -10.69
N ASN A 6 8.20 -8.11 -11.28
CA ASN A 6 8.76 -6.94 -10.60
C ASN A 6 7.77 -5.76 -10.49
N TYR A 7 6.47 -6.03 -10.41
CA TYR A 7 5.43 -5.02 -10.54
C TYR A 7 5.58 -3.83 -9.59
N GLU A 8 5.80 -4.10 -8.30
CA GLU A 8 5.86 -3.08 -7.25
C GLU A 8 7.03 -2.13 -7.45
N ILE A 9 8.24 -2.66 -7.62
CA ILE A 9 9.44 -1.86 -7.87
C ILE A 9 9.34 -1.07 -9.18
N LEU A 10 8.74 -1.64 -10.22
CA LEU A 10 8.48 -0.91 -11.46
C LEU A 10 7.58 0.31 -11.20
N ASN A 11 6.57 0.18 -10.34
CA ASN A 11 5.70 1.32 -10.03
C ASN A 11 6.43 2.45 -9.29
N LEU A 12 7.32 2.10 -8.36
CA LEU A 12 8.15 3.09 -7.67
C LEU A 12 9.07 3.80 -8.66
N ILE A 13 9.74 3.04 -9.53
CA ILE A 13 10.61 3.60 -10.58
C ILE A 13 9.82 4.50 -11.54
N GLY A 14 8.66 4.04 -12.01
CA GLY A 14 7.81 4.82 -12.91
C GLY A 14 7.31 6.11 -12.27
N TYR A 15 6.85 6.05 -11.01
CA TYR A 15 6.49 7.23 -10.23
C TYR A 15 7.67 8.19 -10.10
N ALA A 16 8.84 7.70 -9.72
CA ALA A 16 10.01 8.53 -9.49
C ALA A 16 10.50 9.22 -10.78
N LEU A 17 10.57 8.48 -11.88
CA LEU A 17 10.94 9.01 -13.19
C LEU A 17 9.93 10.06 -13.70
N ALA A 18 8.65 9.86 -13.39
CA ALA A 18 7.61 10.82 -13.76
C ALA A 18 7.67 12.08 -12.89
N LYS A 19 7.89 11.96 -11.58
CA LYS A 19 7.88 13.09 -10.64
C LYS A 19 9.18 13.90 -10.66
N PHE A 20 10.33 13.22 -10.67
CA PHE A 20 11.65 13.83 -10.45
C PHE A 20 12.53 13.85 -11.71
N ASP A 21 12.06 13.23 -12.80
CA ASP A 21 12.74 13.24 -14.09
C ASP A 21 14.22 12.82 -13.99
N ASN A 22 15.15 13.68 -14.40
CA ASN A 22 16.58 13.39 -14.39
C ASN A 22 17.21 13.44 -13.00
N ASP A 23 16.58 14.08 -12.01
CA ASP A 23 17.15 14.18 -10.67
C ASP A 23 17.13 12.83 -9.97
N PHE A 24 16.12 12.00 -10.23
CA PHE A 24 16.08 10.63 -9.72
C PHE A 24 17.21 9.74 -10.26
N ILE A 25 17.50 9.78 -11.56
CA ILE A 25 18.53 8.91 -12.15
C ILE A 25 19.96 9.32 -11.77
N LYS A 26 20.18 10.61 -11.47
CA LYS A 26 21.47 11.12 -10.98
C LYS A 26 21.82 10.51 -9.62
N GLU A 27 20.83 10.24 -8.77
CA GLU A 27 21.04 9.55 -7.49
C GLU A 27 21.53 8.10 -7.66
N PHE A 28 21.39 7.53 -8.86
CA PHE A 28 21.96 6.23 -9.25
C PHE A 28 23.26 6.37 -10.06
N GLY A 29 23.77 7.59 -10.25
CA GLY A 29 25.02 7.85 -10.99
C GLY A 29 24.85 7.90 -12.52
N PHE A 30 23.62 7.95 -13.04
CA PHE A 30 23.38 8.01 -14.50
C PHE A 30 23.13 9.43 -14.98
N SER A 31 23.75 9.78 -16.11
CA SER A 31 23.56 11.08 -16.78
C SER A 31 22.38 11.09 -17.75
N THR A 32 21.92 9.93 -18.21
CA THR A 32 20.81 9.80 -19.17
C THR A 32 19.82 8.73 -18.74
N LYS A 33 18.54 8.93 -19.06
CA LYS A 33 17.47 7.95 -18.77
C LYS A 33 17.72 6.61 -19.47
N ASN A 34 18.23 6.64 -20.69
CA ASN A 34 18.52 5.40 -21.43
C ASN A 34 19.55 4.54 -20.69
N ALA A 35 20.62 5.13 -20.16
CA ALA A 35 21.60 4.40 -19.35
C ALA A 35 20.97 3.81 -18.07
N PHE A 36 20.08 4.55 -17.39
CA PHE A 36 19.34 4.03 -16.25
C PHE A 36 18.35 2.90 -16.63
N PHE A 37 17.70 3.00 -17.79
CA PHE A 37 16.80 1.95 -18.29
C PHE A 37 17.56 0.69 -18.65
N GLU A 38 18.72 0.82 -19.30
CA GLU A 38 19.63 -0.29 -19.59
C GLU A 38 20.12 -0.95 -18.30
N TYR A 39 20.49 -0.17 -17.28
CA TYR A 39 20.82 -0.69 -15.96
C TYR A 39 19.68 -1.54 -15.38
N CYS A 40 18.44 -1.04 -15.41
CA CYS A 40 17.27 -1.79 -14.95
C CYS A 40 17.07 -3.13 -15.68
N VAL A 41 17.40 -3.20 -16.97
CA VAL A 41 17.39 -4.46 -17.73
C VAL A 41 18.53 -5.37 -17.30
N GLN A 42 19.75 -4.84 -17.16
CA GLN A 42 20.93 -5.60 -16.73
C GLN A 42 20.75 -6.26 -15.36
N ILE A 43 20.11 -5.56 -14.40
CA ILE A 43 19.81 -6.13 -13.08
C ILE A 43 18.51 -6.97 -13.04
N GLY A 44 17.91 -7.25 -14.20
CA GLY A 44 16.76 -8.15 -14.32
C GLY A 44 15.43 -7.60 -13.84
N LEU A 45 15.30 -6.27 -13.67
CA LEU A 45 14.04 -5.63 -13.29
C LEU A 45 13.01 -5.62 -14.42
N ALA A 46 13.46 -5.63 -15.67
CA ALA A 46 12.61 -5.64 -16.85
C ALA A 46 13.31 -6.36 -18.00
N ASP A 47 12.52 -6.96 -18.90
CA ASP A 47 13.06 -7.65 -20.07
C ASP A 47 13.53 -6.66 -21.16
N THR A 48 12.98 -5.44 -21.18
CA THR A 48 13.37 -4.37 -22.12
C THR A 48 13.30 -2.99 -21.48
N THR A 49 14.06 -2.03 -22.01
CA THR A 49 14.02 -0.62 -21.61
C THR A 49 12.62 -0.01 -21.81
N GLY A 50 11.88 -0.51 -22.81
CA GLY A 50 10.50 -0.13 -23.09
C GLY A 50 9.54 -0.39 -21.92
N VAL A 51 9.76 -1.42 -21.10
CA VAL A 51 8.94 -1.68 -19.90
C VAL A 51 9.09 -0.55 -18.88
N ILE A 52 10.32 -0.08 -18.64
CA ILE A 52 10.61 1.02 -17.71
C ILE A 52 10.00 2.31 -18.24
N LYS A 53 10.22 2.61 -19.53
CA LYS A 53 9.65 3.79 -20.19
C LYS A 53 8.13 3.80 -20.13
N ASN A 54 7.47 2.69 -20.49
CA ASN A 54 6.01 2.59 -20.45
C ASN A 54 5.48 2.79 -19.04
N ARG A 55 6.23 2.36 -18.02
CA ARG A 55 5.85 2.56 -16.61
C ARG A 55 5.95 4.02 -16.18
N MET A 56 6.99 4.74 -16.62
CA MET A 56 7.09 6.20 -16.44
C MET A 56 5.92 6.91 -17.13
N ASP A 57 5.63 6.57 -18.40
CA ASP A 57 4.57 7.22 -19.19
C ASP A 57 3.16 7.05 -18.55
N LEU A 58 2.94 5.99 -17.78
CA LEU A 58 1.69 5.75 -17.03
C LEU A 58 1.53 6.69 -15.82
N PHE A 59 2.64 7.14 -15.21
CA PHE A 59 2.62 8.09 -14.10
C PHE A 59 2.80 9.54 -14.55
N ASP A 60 3.35 9.79 -15.75
CA ASP A 60 3.56 11.14 -16.29
C ASP A 60 2.26 11.97 -16.30
N TYR A 61 1.10 11.33 -16.44
CA TYR A 61 -0.22 11.98 -16.36
C TYR A 61 -0.48 12.71 -15.04
N PHE A 62 0.12 12.28 -13.93
CA PHE A 62 -0.14 12.86 -12.60
C PHE A 62 0.80 14.01 -12.22
N PHE A 63 1.79 14.32 -13.07
CA PHE A 63 2.82 15.31 -12.78
C PHE A 63 2.93 16.32 -13.93
N PRO A 64 3.35 17.57 -13.66
CA PRO A 64 3.49 18.60 -14.68
C PRO A 64 4.71 18.33 -15.58
N ASN A 65 4.59 17.37 -16.49
CA ASN A 65 5.64 17.00 -17.44
C ASN A 65 5.34 17.52 -18.85
N LYS A 66 6.40 17.87 -19.60
CA LYS A 66 6.27 18.19 -21.04
C LYS A 66 5.88 16.96 -21.90
N ARG A 67 6.04 15.75 -21.35
CA ARG A 67 5.75 14.48 -22.02
C ARG A 67 4.22 14.27 -22.09
N LYS A 68 3.69 14.00 -23.29
CA LYS A 68 2.28 13.60 -23.45
C LYS A 68 2.13 12.14 -22.99
N GLY A 69 1.78 11.94 -21.73
CA GLY A 69 1.48 10.61 -21.18
C GLY A 69 0.22 9.98 -21.79
N TRP A 70 -0.01 8.70 -21.49
CA TRP A 70 -1.23 7.99 -21.88
C TRP A 70 -2.43 8.43 -21.01
N TRP A 71 -3.00 9.59 -21.30
CA TRP A 71 -4.11 10.18 -20.53
C TRP A 71 -5.34 9.26 -20.46
N GLN A 72 -5.58 8.43 -21.48
CA GLN A 72 -6.71 7.48 -21.53
C GLN A 72 -6.64 6.37 -20.46
N LYS A 73 -5.48 6.16 -19.81
CA LYS A 73 -5.29 5.13 -18.78
C LYS A 73 -5.11 5.71 -17.37
N GLY A 74 -5.29 7.03 -17.17
CA GLY A 74 -5.02 7.70 -15.89
C GLY A 74 -5.67 7.01 -14.69
N ASP A 75 -6.95 6.64 -14.80
CA ASP A 75 -7.70 6.01 -13.71
C ASP A 75 -7.18 4.62 -13.30
N ALA A 76 -6.47 3.92 -14.19
CA ALA A 76 -5.95 2.59 -13.86
C ALA A 76 -4.82 2.63 -12.82
N TYR A 77 -4.11 3.77 -12.69
CA TYR A 77 -2.94 3.91 -11.83
C TYR A 77 -3.14 4.88 -10.67
N ILE A 78 -4.29 5.55 -10.58
CA ILE A 78 -4.58 6.53 -9.53
C ILE A 78 -4.44 5.94 -8.13
N HIS A 79 -4.91 4.71 -7.89
CA HIS A 79 -4.80 4.07 -6.58
C HIS A 79 -3.35 3.89 -6.15
N ARG A 80 -2.43 3.58 -7.07
CA ARG A 80 -1.00 3.47 -6.75
C ARG A 80 -0.33 4.80 -6.55
N LYS A 81 -0.72 5.80 -7.34
CA LYS A 81 -0.27 7.17 -7.10
C LYS A 81 -0.68 7.61 -5.70
N LEU A 82 -1.94 7.41 -5.31
CA LEU A 82 -2.42 7.75 -3.97
C LEU A 82 -1.71 6.96 -2.87
N TRP A 83 -1.44 5.67 -3.11
CA TRP A 83 -0.68 4.85 -2.17
C TRP A 83 0.75 5.36 -1.95
N ILE A 84 1.50 5.56 -3.03
CA ILE A 84 2.87 6.08 -2.97
C ILE A 84 2.88 7.47 -2.33
N ASP A 85 1.94 8.35 -2.69
CA ASP A 85 1.81 9.68 -2.10
C ASP A 85 1.56 9.62 -0.58
N SER A 86 0.72 8.70 -0.11
CA SER A 86 0.41 8.58 1.32
C SER A 86 1.63 8.31 2.19
N LEU A 87 2.70 7.79 1.58
CA LEU A 87 3.96 7.44 2.25
C LEU A 87 5.10 8.42 1.94
N PHE A 88 5.17 8.93 0.70
CA PHE A 88 6.37 9.55 0.14
C PHE A 88 6.10 10.82 -0.70
N LYS A 89 4.90 11.41 -0.61
CA LYS A 89 4.57 12.61 -1.41
C LYS A 89 5.55 13.76 -1.17
N ASP A 90 6.02 13.94 0.06
CA ASP A 90 6.87 15.07 0.43
C ASP A 90 8.37 14.77 0.30
N GLU A 91 8.73 13.57 -0.17
CA GLU A 91 10.12 13.22 -0.45
C GLU A 91 10.65 13.90 -1.71
N ASP A 92 11.91 14.31 -1.65
CA ASP A 92 12.70 14.75 -2.78
C ASP A 92 13.26 13.56 -3.58
N ALA A 93 13.99 13.85 -4.66
CA ALA A 93 14.57 12.82 -5.52
C ALA A 93 15.53 11.89 -4.76
N LYS A 94 16.29 12.43 -3.80
CA LYS A 94 17.28 11.69 -3.01
C LYS A 94 16.60 10.76 -2.01
N GLY A 95 15.66 11.27 -1.23
CA GLY A 95 14.85 10.49 -0.29
C GLY A 95 14.09 9.36 -0.99
N PHE A 96 13.46 9.66 -2.14
CA PHE A 96 12.80 8.64 -2.96
C PHE A 96 13.77 7.61 -3.54
N SER A 97 14.97 8.04 -3.96
CA SER A 97 16.00 7.10 -4.43
C SER A 97 16.37 6.08 -3.35
N HIS A 98 16.46 6.47 -2.08
CA HIS A 98 16.76 5.55 -0.98
C HIS A 98 15.69 4.47 -0.82
N ILE A 99 14.41 4.81 -1.01
CA ILE A 99 13.29 3.86 -0.97
C ILE A 99 13.43 2.81 -2.08
N VAL A 100 13.73 3.25 -3.31
CA VAL A 100 13.97 2.34 -4.44
C VAL A 100 15.21 1.48 -4.17
N LYS A 101 16.30 2.07 -3.67
CA LYS A 101 17.54 1.37 -3.37
C LYS A 101 17.37 0.31 -2.26
N TRP A 102 16.60 0.60 -1.21
CA TRP A 102 16.27 -0.40 -0.18
C TRP A 102 15.49 -1.57 -0.78
N PHE A 103 14.49 -1.30 -1.62
CA PHE A 103 13.74 -2.35 -2.30
C PHE A 103 14.67 -3.24 -3.14
N LEU A 104 15.57 -2.63 -3.92
CA LEU A 104 16.54 -3.37 -4.74
C LEU A 104 17.51 -4.19 -3.88
N GLN A 105 17.97 -3.64 -2.76
CA GLN A 105 18.87 -4.34 -1.87
C GLN A 105 18.20 -5.53 -1.17
N GLU A 106 16.99 -5.35 -0.64
CA GLU A 106 16.31 -6.39 0.14
C GLU A 106 15.63 -7.46 -0.73
N GLN A 107 15.03 -7.08 -1.86
CA GLN A 107 14.24 -8.00 -2.69
C GLN A 107 15.02 -8.55 -3.89
N TYR A 108 16.07 -7.85 -4.33
CA TYR A 108 16.88 -8.24 -5.49
C TYR A 108 18.36 -8.47 -5.17
N GLY A 109 18.77 -8.25 -3.91
CA GLY A 109 20.16 -8.47 -3.49
C GLY A 109 21.17 -7.51 -4.13
N VAL A 110 20.71 -6.38 -4.69
CA VAL A 110 21.61 -5.38 -5.30
C VAL A 110 22.40 -4.69 -4.18
N LYS A 111 23.73 -4.75 -4.27
CA LYS A 111 24.65 -4.22 -3.25
C LYS A 111 25.13 -2.82 -3.60
N ASP A 112 25.70 -2.14 -2.61
CA ASP A 112 26.51 -0.92 -2.77
C ASP A 112 25.77 0.26 -3.42
N LEU A 113 24.48 0.41 -3.13
CA LEU A 113 23.65 1.51 -3.68
C LEU A 113 23.79 2.85 -2.94
N GLY A 114 24.71 2.95 -1.97
CA GLY A 114 25.02 4.21 -1.27
C GLY A 114 23.85 4.79 -0.47
N ILE A 115 23.09 3.95 0.24
CA ILE A 115 21.94 4.40 1.02
C ILE A 115 22.40 5.05 2.32
N THR A 116 22.01 6.30 2.55
CA THR A 116 22.21 6.91 3.86
C THR A 116 21.13 6.42 4.83
N PRO A 117 21.48 5.93 6.03
CA PRO A 117 20.49 5.50 7.01
C PRO A 117 19.52 6.62 7.37
N ASN A 118 18.22 6.36 7.23
CA ASN A 118 17.15 7.26 7.69
C ASN A 118 16.03 6.39 8.29
N ALA A 119 15.86 6.48 9.61
CA ALA A 119 14.89 5.66 10.34
C ALA A 119 13.44 5.96 9.92
N TYR A 120 13.12 7.23 9.69
CA TYR A 120 11.79 7.64 9.24
C TYR A 120 11.44 7.03 7.88
N LEU A 121 12.33 7.16 6.89
CA LEU A 121 12.12 6.57 5.57
C LEU A 121 12.10 5.05 5.61
N LYS A 122 12.95 4.43 6.43
CA LYS A 122 12.97 2.98 6.61
C LYS A 122 11.65 2.47 7.18
N THR A 123 11.05 3.18 8.14
CA THR A 123 9.71 2.85 8.67
C THR A 123 8.66 2.96 7.58
N ARG A 124 8.63 4.06 6.82
CA ARG A 124 7.66 4.24 5.71
C ARG A 124 7.82 3.18 4.60
N TYR A 125 9.06 2.84 4.26
CA TYR A 125 9.35 1.74 3.33
C TYR A 125 8.82 0.39 3.82
N LYS A 126 8.95 0.09 5.13
CA LYS A 126 8.33 -1.11 5.71
C LYS A 126 6.80 -1.05 5.63
N SER A 127 6.20 0.08 5.99
CA SER A 127 4.75 0.28 5.89
C SER A 127 4.22 0.12 4.47
N MET A 128 5.00 0.46 3.44
CA MET A 128 4.65 0.21 2.04
C MET A 128 4.42 -1.27 1.72
N GLN A 129 5.10 -2.17 2.43
CA GLN A 129 4.98 -3.62 2.24
C GLN A 129 3.72 -4.18 2.92
N GLU A 130 3.11 -3.43 3.84
CA GLU A 130 1.93 -3.85 4.61
C GLU A 130 0.65 -3.72 3.78
N THR A 131 0.05 -4.87 3.43
CA THR A 131 -1.20 -4.92 2.66
C THR A 131 -2.40 -4.30 3.40
N GLY A 132 -2.39 -4.31 4.74
CA GLY A 132 -3.45 -3.72 5.56
C GLY A 132 -3.59 -2.22 5.33
N LEU A 133 -2.49 -1.48 5.45
CA LEU A 133 -2.48 -0.02 5.29
C LEU A 133 -2.88 0.41 3.87
N GLU A 134 -2.48 -0.33 2.84
CA GLU A 134 -2.91 -0.09 1.45
C GLU A 134 -4.43 -0.28 1.28
N ALA A 135 -4.98 -1.34 1.89
CA ALA A 135 -6.42 -1.63 1.86
C ALA A 135 -7.24 -0.57 2.60
N GLU A 136 -6.80 -0.17 3.79
CA GLU A 136 -7.43 0.88 4.59
C GLU A 136 -7.45 2.23 3.84
N LEU A 137 -6.33 2.60 3.19
CA LEU A 137 -6.30 3.80 2.36
C LEU A 137 -7.25 3.70 1.17
N TYR A 138 -7.29 2.55 0.49
CA TYR A 138 -8.22 2.35 -0.62
C TYR A 138 -9.66 2.47 -0.15
N PHE A 139 -10.00 1.89 1.00
CA PHE A 139 -11.31 2.00 1.63
C PHE A 139 -11.67 3.46 1.94
N LEU A 140 -10.79 4.22 2.59
CA LEU A 140 -11.01 5.64 2.92
C LEU A 140 -11.37 6.49 1.69
N ASN A 141 -10.80 6.17 0.53
CA ASN A 141 -11.06 6.89 -0.73
C ASN A 141 -12.32 6.41 -1.47
N HIS A 142 -12.86 5.24 -1.16
CA HIS A 142 -13.92 4.60 -1.96
C HIS A 142 -15.13 4.10 -1.16
N TYR A 143 -15.16 4.22 0.17
CA TYR A 143 -16.23 3.66 1.00
C TYR A 143 -17.63 4.17 0.62
N LYS A 144 -17.74 5.41 0.13
CA LYS A 144 -19.00 6.00 -0.35
C LYS A 144 -19.59 5.29 -1.58
N ASN A 145 -18.80 4.46 -2.26
CA ASN A 145 -19.27 3.63 -3.38
C ASN A 145 -20.04 2.40 -2.88
N ILE A 146 -19.92 2.05 -1.59
CA ILE A 146 -20.74 1.00 -0.97
C ILE A 146 -22.09 1.62 -0.61
N LYS A 147 -23.18 1.07 -1.15
CA LYS A 147 -24.54 1.62 -1.03
C LYS A 147 -24.96 1.92 0.41
N ILE A 148 -24.62 1.05 1.37
CA ILE A 148 -24.97 1.26 2.78
C ILE A 148 -24.19 2.39 3.45
N PHE A 149 -23.08 2.84 2.87
CA PHE A 149 -22.23 3.91 3.41
C PHE A 149 -22.27 5.20 2.59
N SER A 150 -23.03 5.27 1.50
CA SER A 150 -22.97 6.38 0.53
C SER A 150 -23.24 7.77 1.13
N CYS A 151 -24.10 7.83 2.15
CA CYS A 151 -24.44 9.05 2.89
C CYS A 151 -23.86 9.03 4.32
N GLY A 152 -22.86 8.18 4.59
CA GLY A 152 -22.27 8.01 5.91
C GLY A 152 -21.12 8.97 6.19
N HIS A 153 -20.94 9.29 7.47
CA HIS A 153 -19.77 9.98 8.00
C HIS A 153 -18.85 8.97 8.68
N LEU A 154 -17.64 8.83 8.13
CA LEU A 154 -16.60 7.91 8.63
C LEU A 154 -15.80 8.56 9.75
N LYS A 155 -15.58 7.81 10.83
CA LYS A 155 -14.60 8.07 11.89
C LYS A 155 -13.53 6.99 11.86
N ASP A 156 -12.27 7.42 11.98
CA ASP A 156 -11.12 6.53 12.07
C ASP A 156 -10.96 6.00 13.48
N MET A 157 -11.00 4.68 13.64
CA MET A 157 -11.02 3.99 14.93
C MET A 157 -9.79 3.10 15.15
N ARG A 158 -8.86 3.07 14.17
CA ARG A 158 -7.68 2.17 14.18
C ARG A 158 -6.79 2.36 15.40
N LEU A 159 -6.66 3.59 15.91
CA LEU A 159 -5.83 3.90 17.08
C LEU A 159 -6.41 3.43 18.42
N PHE A 160 -7.72 3.14 18.49
CA PHE A 160 -8.37 2.66 19.71
C PHE A 160 -8.20 1.13 19.88
N GLY A 161 -7.89 0.43 18.78
CA GLY A 161 -7.66 -1.01 18.78
C GLY A 161 -8.89 -1.82 19.20
N ASP A 162 -10.10 -1.37 18.83
CA ASP A 162 -11.37 -1.90 19.33
C ASP A 162 -11.96 -3.10 18.56
N GLY A 163 -11.20 -3.68 17.63
CA GLY A 163 -11.64 -4.83 16.83
C GLY A 163 -12.44 -4.45 15.58
N TYR A 164 -12.33 -3.18 15.17
CA TYR A 164 -12.78 -2.63 13.90
C TYR A 164 -11.94 -1.40 13.56
N ASP A 165 -11.73 -1.14 12.27
CA ASP A 165 -10.89 -0.03 11.80
C ASP A 165 -11.65 1.30 11.72
N PHE A 166 -12.94 1.28 11.35
CA PHE A 166 -13.72 2.48 11.10
C PHE A 166 -15.13 2.39 11.69
N TYR A 167 -15.67 3.55 12.06
CA TYR A 167 -17.08 3.70 12.45
C TYR A 167 -17.78 4.60 11.43
N ILE A 168 -18.88 4.13 10.84
CA ILE A 168 -19.63 4.91 9.84
C ILE A 168 -21.04 5.19 10.36
N GLN A 169 -21.33 6.48 10.60
CA GLN A 169 -22.67 6.93 10.98
C GLN A 169 -23.47 7.32 9.74
N THR A 170 -24.61 6.68 9.52
CA THR A 170 -25.64 7.15 8.58
C THR A 170 -26.83 7.72 9.35
N ASN A 171 -27.80 8.30 8.63
CA ASN A 171 -29.05 8.76 9.23
C ASN A 171 -29.92 7.64 9.82
N LYS A 172 -29.69 6.38 9.42
CA LYS A 172 -30.54 5.24 9.79
C LYS A 172 -29.87 4.28 10.76
N GLN A 173 -28.56 4.13 10.64
CA GLN A 173 -27.79 3.08 11.30
C GLN A 173 -26.32 3.49 11.43
N ALA A 174 -25.66 2.94 12.44
CA ALA A 174 -24.22 3.02 12.62
C ALA A 174 -23.58 1.68 12.24
N PHE A 175 -22.41 1.74 11.64
CA PHE A 175 -21.67 0.54 11.24
C PHE A 175 -20.28 0.52 11.85
N LEU A 176 -19.92 -0.62 12.42
CA LEU A 176 -18.53 -0.99 12.75
C LEU A 176 -17.94 -1.66 11.53
N VAL A 177 -16.83 -1.12 11.02
CA VAL A 177 -16.24 -1.58 9.75
C VAL A 177 -14.82 -2.05 9.97
N GLU A 178 -14.59 -3.30 9.62
CA GLU A 178 -13.27 -3.93 9.58
C GLU A 178 -12.80 -4.06 8.14
N VAL A 179 -11.57 -3.64 7.85
CA VAL A 179 -11.01 -3.63 6.50
C VAL A 179 -9.92 -4.67 6.37
N LYS A 180 -10.05 -5.59 5.40
CA LYS A 180 -9.00 -6.56 5.07
C LYS A 180 -8.55 -6.38 3.63
N GLY A 181 -7.25 -6.53 3.39
CA GLY A 181 -6.65 -6.47 2.06
C GLY A 181 -6.27 -7.84 1.52
N ILE A 182 -6.55 -8.08 0.24
CA ILE A 182 -6.05 -9.25 -0.50
C ILE A 182 -5.40 -8.75 -1.79
N ARG A 183 -4.13 -9.14 -2.00
CA ARG A 183 -3.34 -8.72 -3.18
C ARG A 183 -3.92 -9.23 -4.50
N GLU A 184 -4.48 -10.43 -4.49
CA GLU A 184 -5.03 -11.10 -5.67
C GLU A 184 -6.56 -10.98 -5.75
N LYS A 185 -7.16 -11.49 -6.83
CA LYS A 185 -8.62 -11.46 -7.05
C LYS A 185 -9.42 -12.26 -6.02
N GLN A 186 -8.77 -13.21 -5.36
CA GLN A 186 -9.32 -14.07 -4.33
C GLN A 186 -8.21 -14.47 -3.36
N GLY A 187 -8.59 -14.87 -2.16
CA GLY A 187 -7.64 -15.33 -1.14
C GLY A 187 -8.32 -15.61 0.18
N THR A 188 -7.51 -15.98 1.16
CA THR A 188 -7.97 -16.21 2.53
C THR A 188 -7.76 -14.96 3.37
N LEU A 189 -8.62 -14.76 4.37
CA LEU A 189 -8.46 -13.73 5.38
C LEU A 189 -8.53 -14.35 6.78
N ARG A 190 -8.18 -13.57 7.79
CA ARG A 190 -8.31 -13.94 9.20
C ARG A 190 -8.94 -12.78 9.96
N LEU A 191 -9.64 -13.10 11.04
CA LEU A 191 -10.00 -12.14 12.07
C LEU A 191 -9.12 -12.37 13.30
N THR A 192 -8.75 -11.31 14.00
CA THR A 192 -8.23 -11.43 15.36
C THR A 192 -9.36 -11.85 16.31
N GLN A 193 -9.01 -12.30 17.51
CA GLN A 193 -10.02 -12.65 18.52
C GLN A 193 -10.95 -11.47 18.80
N LYS A 194 -10.38 -10.27 19.00
CA LYS A 194 -11.17 -9.05 19.26
C LYS A 194 -12.11 -8.73 18.09
N GLU A 195 -11.62 -8.78 16.85
CA GLU A 195 -12.46 -8.58 15.66
C GLU A 195 -13.61 -9.59 15.57
N TYR A 196 -13.32 -10.87 15.84
CA TYR A 196 -14.34 -11.92 15.82
C TYR A 196 -15.43 -11.72 16.89
N GLU A 197 -15.03 -11.36 18.11
CA GLU A 197 -15.94 -11.06 19.22
C GLU A 197 -16.82 -9.83 18.94
N GLN A 198 -16.25 -8.78 18.33
CA GLN A 198 -17.01 -7.60 17.89
C GLN A 198 -18.02 -7.96 16.79
N ALA A 199 -17.60 -8.77 15.81
CA ALA A 199 -18.50 -9.24 14.74
C ALA A 199 -19.67 -10.07 15.30
N GLN A 200 -19.43 -10.88 16.34
CA GLN A 200 -20.48 -11.62 17.02
C GLN A 200 -21.42 -10.69 17.80
N THR A 201 -20.86 -9.77 18.59
CA THR A 201 -21.61 -8.86 19.46
C THR A 201 -22.51 -7.92 18.66
N TYR A 202 -21.99 -7.31 17.59
CA TYR A 202 -22.70 -6.28 16.83
C TYR A 202 -23.40 -6.81 15.58
N SER A 203 -23.08 -8.03 15.12
CA SER A 203 -23.81 -8.77 14.08
C SER A 203 -24.24 -7.91 12.87
N HIS A 204 -25.47 -7.38 12.88
CA HIS A 204 -26.05 -6.58 11.78
C HIS A 204 -25.41 -5.20 11.59
N ASP A 205 -24.75 -4.66 12.63
CA ASP A 205 -24.02 -3.40 12.59
C ASP A 205 -22.55 -3.61 12.22
N TYR A 206 -22.06 -4.86 12.20
CA TYR A 206 -20.68 -5.17 11.84
C TYR A 206 -20.55 -5.51 10.36
N VAL A 207 -19.67 -4.82 9.65
CA VAL A 207 -19.42 -5.01 8.23
C VAL A 207 -17.94 -5.30 8.00
N LEU A 208 -17.66 -6.46 7.42
CA LEU A 208 -16.34 -6.77 6.90
C LEU A 208 -16.23 -6.24 5.47
N VAL A 209 -15.26 -5.38 5.21
CA VAL A 209 -14.95 -4.87 3.87
C VAL A 209 -13.62 -5.45 3.41
N VAL A 210 -13.65 -6.22 2.34
CA VAL A 210 -12.45 -6.81 1.73
C VAL A 210 -12.08 -6.01 0.50
N VAL A 211 -10.87 -5.44 0.49
CA VAL A 211 -10.27 -4.84 -0.69
C VAL A 211 -9.53 -5.93 -1.46
N LEU A 212 -10.17 -6.41 -2.53
CA LEU A 212 -9.64 -7.45 -3.39
C LEU A 212 -8.80 -6.85 -4.52
N ASN A 213 -7.87 -7.64 -5.05
CA ASN A 213 -7.07 -7.31 -6.23
C ASN A 213 -6.22 -6.03 -6.08
N LEU A 214 -5.66 -5.79 -4.88
CA LEU A 214 -4.78 -4.65 -4.60
C LEU A 214 -3.58 -4.57 -5.57
N SER A 215 -3.10 -5.71 -6.08
CA SER A 215 -1.99 -5.76 -7.03
C SER A 215 -2.32 -5.17 -8.40
N GLU A 216 -3.57 -5.05 -8.82
CA GLU A 216 -3.91 -4.62 -10.19
C GLU A 216 -4.93 -3.49 -10.21
N LYS A 217 -6.21 -3.84 -10.06
CA LYS A 217 -7.33 -2.92 -9.99
C LYS A 217 -8.14 -3.30 -8.76
N PRO A 218 -7.95 -2.59 -7.65
CA PRO A 218 -8.65 -2.93 -6.43
C PRO A 218 -10.16 -2.71 -6.57
N HIS A 219 -10.93 -3.46 -5.80
CA HIS A 219 -12.38 -3.27 -5.67
C HIS A 219 -12.85 -3.71 -4.28
N LEU A 220 -13.98 -3.14 -3.85
CA LEU A 220 -14.55 -3.41 -2.52
C LEU A 220 -15.57 -4.55 -2.59
N LEU A 221 -15.41 -5.52 -1.70
CA LEU A 221 -16.43 -6.52 -1.36
C LEU A 221 -16.89 -6.26 0.07
N SER A 222 -18.14 -5.82 0.25
CA SER A 222 -18.73 -5.59 1.58
C SER A 222 -19.60 -6.77 2.01
N ILE A 223 -19.36 -7.29 3.21
CA ILE A 223 -20.08 -8.42 3.79
C ILE A 223 -20.65 -7.96 5.13
N ALA A 224 -21.94 -7.61 5.14
CA ALA A 224 -22.66 -7.29 6.37
C ALA A 224 -22.93 -8.57 7.17
N ASN A 225 -22.81 -8.51 8.49
CA ASN A 225 -22.91 -9.68 9.36
C ASN A 225 -22.06 -10.86 8.86
N PRO A 226 -20.72 -10.69 8.80
CA PRO A 226 -19.83 -11.64 8.12
C PRO A 226 -19.90 -13.06 8.71
N LEU A 227 -20.16 -13.21 10.01
CA LEU A 227 -20.25 -14.51 10.67
C LEU A 227 -21.49 -15.33 10.25
N LYS A 228 -22.50 -14.69 9.65
CA LYS A 228 -23.63 -15.39 9.03
C LYS A 228 -23.28 -16.01 7.66
N HIS A 229 -22.25 -15.49 7.01
CA HIS A 229 -21.93 -15.80 5.61
C HIS A 229 -20.58 -16.49 5.43
N LEU A 230 -19.70 -16.42 6.43
CA LEU A 230 -18.36 -16.98 6.41
C LEU A 230 -18.12 -17.81 7.67
N GLU A 231 -17.59 -19.01 7.48
CA GLU A 231 -17.17 -19.88 8.57
C GLU A 231 -15.70 -19.62 8.94
N PHE A 232 -15.44 -19.44 10.23
CA PHE A 232 -14.09 -19.24 10.77
C PHE A 232 -13.70 -20.40 11.69
N LYS A 233 -12.46 -20.87 11.53
CA LYS A 233 -11.86 -21.86 12.44
C LYS A 233 -10.92 -21.18 13.42
N ALA A 234 -11.19 -21.32 14.72
CA ALA A 234 -10.29 -20.86 15.76
C ALA A 234 -8.91 -21.54 15.64
N CYS A 235 -7.84 -20.74 15.63
CA CYS A 235 -6.46 -21.19 15.54
C CYS A 235 -5.62 -20.47 16.59
N GLU A 236 -5.20 -21.18 17.63
CA GLU A 236 -4.33 -20.62 18.67
C GLU A 236 -2.87 -20.58 18.17
N ARG A 237 -2.18 -19.46 18.43
CA ARG A 237 -0.75 -19.28 18.10
C ARG A 237 -0.02 -18.76 19.32
N LYS A 238 1.03 -19.46 19.76
CA LYS A 238 1.91 -18.99 20.83
C LYS A 238 2.69 -17.75 20.36
N GLN A 239 2.68 -16.69 21.17
CA GLN A 239 3.52 -15.52 20.92
C GLN A 239 5.00 -15.85 21.19
N LYS A 240 5.90 -15.11 20.54
CA LYS A 240 7.35 -15.22 20.80
C LYS A 240 7.67 -14.64 22.18
N SER A 241 8.67 -15.20 22.86
CA SER A 241 9.21 -14.62 24.10
C SER A 241 9.63 -13.16 23.86
N ILE A 242 9.17 -12.25 24.72
CA ILE A 242 9.50 -10.83 24.65
C ILE A 242 10.65 -10.59 25.63
N LEU A 243 11.75 -10.03 25.14
CA LEU A 243 12.87 -9.54 25.97
C LEU A 243 12.65 -8.05 26.22
N GLU A 244 12.56 -7.67 27.49
CA GLU A 244 12.35 -6.29 27.91
C GLU A 244 13.53 -5.80 28.75
N TYR A 245 13.80 -4.50 28.64
CA TYR A 245 14.82 -3.82 29.43
C TYR A 245 14.14 -2.77 30.29
N HIS A 246 14.20 -2.97 31.60
CA HIS A 246 13.55 -2.10 32.58
C HIS A 246 14.57 -1.13 33.16
N LEU A 247 14.17 0.13 33.38
CA LEU A 247 15.03 1.13 34.00
C LEU A 247 15.47 0.63 35.37
N ILE A 248 16.78 0.61 35.62
CA ILE A 248 17.32 0.38 36.95
C ILE A 248 17.22 1.70 37.72
N GLY A 249 16.04 1.96 38.31
CA GLY A 249 15.78 3.16 39.12
C GLY A 249 14.51 3.93 38.72
N GLN A 250 14.43 5.19 39.15
CA GLN A 250 13.31 6.10 38.87
C GLN A 250 13.84 7.36 38.15
N ILE A 251 13.01 7.92 37.26
CA ILE A 251 13.27 9.24 36.67
C ILE A 251 13.03 10.28 37.77
N LYS A 252 13.99 11.20 37.95
CA LYS A 252 13.87 12.33 38.87
C LYS A 252 13.16 13.50 38.21
#